data_AF-A0A957VTF8-F1
#
_entry.id   AF-A0A957VTF8-F1
#
_cell.length_a   1.000
_cell.length_b   1.000
_cell.length_c   1.000
_cell.angle_alpha   90.00
_cell.angle_beta   90.00
_cell.angle_gamma   90.00
#
_symmetry.space_group_name_H-M   'P 1'
#
loop_
_entity.id
_entity.type
_entity.pdbx_description
1 polymer ?
#
loop_
_entity_poly.entity_id
_entity_poly.type
_entity_poly.pdbx_seq_one_letter_code
_entity_poly.pdbx_strand_id
1 'polypeptide(L)'
;MDILHLIDRLETLITESFHLPFTSNVIIQEDAFLDIIDQMRVTIPEEVKLAKRTEAERERLMLQAQEEANRLIDMAREKAKSMTDENELIVFAQERAQEIEEDAHRQAEEILGETDEYIIDQLSELEEQLMKTLTTVRNGLRHVRSTRPDLADAPLEDRVEVSSKE
;
A
#
# COMPACT_ATOMS: atom_id res chain seq x y z
N MET A 1 27.31 -36.69 41.56
CA MET A 1 28.76 -36.89 41.32
C MET A 1 28.92 -37.02 39.83
N ASP A 2 29.88 -36.34 39.24
CA ASP A 2 30.12 -36.43 37.80
C ASP A 2 30.82 -37.77 37.47
N ILE A 3 30.58 -38.31 36.28
CA ILE A 3 31.23 -39.56 35.83
C ILE A 3 32.75 -39.38 35.86
N LEU A 4 33.23 -38.21 35.45
CA LEU A 4 34.65 -37.85 35.45
C LEU A 4 35.24 -37.96 36.86
N HIS A 5 34.54 -37.45 37.86
CA HIS A 5 35.00 -37.51 39.26
C HIS A 5 35.04 -38.95 39.81
N LEU A 6 34.14 -39.84 39.36
CA LEU A 6 34.20 -41.26 39.71
C LEU A 6 35.38 -41.96 39.04
N ILE A 7 35.69 -41.61 37.78
CA ILE A 7 36.85 -42.13 37.05
C ILE A 7 38.14 -41.66 37.72
N ASP A 8 38.27 -40.37 38.02
CA ASP A 8 39.45 -39.80 38.68
C ASP A 8 39.71 -40.45 40.04
N ARG A 9 38.64 -40.76 40.78
CA ARG A 9 38.71 -41.45 42.08
C ARG A 9 39.12 -42.92 41.93
N LEU A 10 38.65 -43.61 40.89
CA LEU A 10 39.08 -44.96 40.56
C LEU A 10 40.56 -44.99 40.15
N GLU A 11 40.99 -44.03 39.34
CA GLU A 11 42.37 -43.86 38.90
C GLU A 11 43.30 -43.57 40.09
N THR A 12 42.89 -42.67 40.98
CA THR A 12 43.62 -42.36 42.21
C THR A 12 43.75 -43.60 43.10
N LEU A 13 42.66 -44.34 43.29
CA LEU A 13 42.65 -45.56 44.09
C LEU A 13 43.59 -46.63 43.51
N ILE A 14 43.69 -46.76 42.19
CA ILE A 14 44.63 -47.68 41.53
C ILE A 14 46.08 -47.19 41.64
N THR A 15 46.31 -45.88 41.54
CA THR A 15 47.65 -45.28 41.55
C THR A 15 48.27 -45.23 42.94
N GLU A 16 47.47 -45.04 43.98
CA GLU A 16 47.90 -45.01 45.40
C GLU A 16 48.00 -46.42 46.02
N SER A 17 47.58 -47.45 45.30
CA SER A 17 47.56 -48.83 45.78
C SER A 17 48.95 -49.46 45.87
N PHE A 18 49.09 -50.50 46.70
CA PHE A 18 50.38 -51.13 46.95
C PHE A 18 50.81 -52.00 45.75
N HIS A 19 51.87 -51.57 45.06
CA HIS A 19 52.46 -52.32 43.96
C HIS A 19 53.43 -53.39 44.47
N LEU A 20 53.27 -54.62 44.00
CA LEU A 20 54.15 -55.73 44.36
C LEU A 20 55.47 -55.65 43.55
N PRO A 21 56.64 -55.59 44.20
CA PRO A 21 57.93 -55.46 43.51
C PRO A 21 58.18 -56.67 42.60
N PHE A 22 58.77 -56.41 41.43
CA PHE A 22 59.03 -57.42 40.38
C PHE A 22 57.78 -58.05 39.74
N THR A 23 56.58 -57.49 39.96
CA THR A 23 55.33 -57.95 39.32
C THR A 23 54.51 -56.77 38.81
N SER A 24 53.56 -57.04 37.91
CA SER A 24 52.57 -56.04 37.45
C SER A 24 51.31 -56.01 38.32
N ASN A 25 51.31 -56.68 39.48
CA ASN A 25 50.13 -56.85 40.31
C ASN A 25 50.01 -55.73 41.35
N VAL A 26 48.78 -55.30 41.60
CA VAL A 26 48.43 -54.22 42.53
C VAL A 26 47.47 -54.76 43.59
N ILE A 27 47.73 -54.43 44.85
CA ILE A 27 46.84 -54.77 45.97
C ILE A 27 45.93 -53.58 46.23
N ILE A 28 44.63 -53.78 46.05
CA ILE A 28 43.60 -52.74 46.14
C ILE A 28 42.65 -53.08 47.29
N GLN A 29 42.12 -52.06 47.97
CA GLN A 29 41.03 -52.23 48.93
C GLN A 29 39.72 -52.53 48.19
N GLU A 30 39.22 -53.76 48.35
CA GLU A 30 38.04 -54.26 47.68
C GLU A 30 36.79 -53.40 47.94
N ASP A 31 36.51 -53.07 49.20
CA ASP A 31 35.32 -52.28 49.59
C ASP A 31 35.28 -50.92 48.88
N ALA A 32 36.39 -50.18 48.91
CA ALA A 32 36.49 -48.86 48.30
C ALA A 32 36.42 -48.91 46.76
N PHE A 33 36.93 -49.97 46.14
CA PHE A 33 36.81 -50.20 44.70
C PHE A 33 35.37 -50.51 44.31
N LEU A 34 34.71 -51.42 45.03
CA LEU A 34 33.32 -51.82 44.77
C LEU A 34 32.34 -50.64 44.97
N ASP A 35 32.57 -49.80 45.98
CA ASP A 35 31.75 -48.60 46.21
C ASP A 35 31.78 -47.63 45.01
N ILE A 36 32.95 -47.45 44.38
CA ILE A 36 33.08 -46.59 43.19
C ILE A 36 32.36 -47.22 42.00
N ILE A 37 32.48 -48.54 41.82
CA ILE A 37 31.79 -49.28 40.75
C ILE A 37 30.27 -49.21 40.92
N ASP A 38 29.76 -49.36 42.14
CA ASP A 38 28.32 -49.27 42.42
C ASP A 38 27.79 -47.85 42.18
N GLN A 39 28.57 -46.82 42.53
CA GLN A 39 28.24 -45.43 42.19
C GLN A 39 28.21 -45.21 40.67
N MET A 40 29.22 -45.70 39.94
CA MET A 40 29.25 -45.62 38.47
C MET A 40 28.05 -46.34 37.85
N ARG A 41 27.65 -47.48 38.40
CA ARG A 41 26.52 -48.28 37.90
C ARG A 41 25.17 -47.56 38.04
N VAL A 42 25.05 -46.63 38.97
CA VAL A 42 23.87 -45.79 39.14
C VAL A 42 23.97 -44.51 38.30
N THR A 43 25.12 -43.83 38.32
CA THR A 43 25.28 -42.51 37.70
C THR A 43 25.42 -42.57 36.16
N ILE A 44 26.21 -43.49 35.62
CA ILE A 44 26.48 -43.55 34.17
C ILE A 44 25.19 -43.73 33.34
N PRO A 45 24.28 -44.67 33.67
CA PRO A 45 23.06 -44.85 32.89
C PRO A 45 22.14 -43.63 32.89
N GLU A 46 22.03 -42.91 34.00
CA GLU A 46 21.20 -41.71 34.10
C GLU A 46 21.76 -40.55 33.27
N GLU A 47 23.08 -40.33 33.31
CA GLU A 47 23.75 -39.31 32.48
C GLU A 47 23.62 -39.64 30.97
N VAL A 48 23.80 -40.90 30.58
CA VAL A 48 23.60 -41.33 29.18
C VAL A 48 22.16 -41.12 28.73
N LYS A 49 21.19 -41.37 29.60
CA LYS A 49 19.76 -41.16 29.33
C LYS A 49 19.42 -39.67 29.22
N LEU A 50 20.02 -38.83 30.06
CA LEU A 50 19.90 -37.38 29.96
C LEU A 50 20.47 -36.87 28.64
N ALA A 51 21.70 -37.28 28.28
CA ALA A 51 22.33 -36.90 27.02
C ALA A 51 21.47 -37.29 25.80
N LYS A 52 20.93 -38.51 25.78
CA LYS A 52 20.02 -38.96 24.71
C LYS A 52 18.73 -38.13 24.63
N ARG A 53 18.18 -37.72 25.77
CA ARG A 53 16.99 -36.86 25.82
C ARG A 53 17.29 -35.47 25.30
N THR A 54 18.40 -34.87 25.73
CA THR A 54 18.84 -33.56 25.27
C THR A 54 19.09 -33.56 23.76
N GLU A 55 19.69 -34.62 23.21
CA GLU A 55 19.89 -34.73 21.77
C GLU A 55 18.56 -34.82 21.01
N ALA A 56 17.63 -35.65 21.48
CA ALA A 56 16.30 -35.77 20.86
C ALA A 56 15.51 -34.45 20.95
N GLU A 57 15.63 -33.72 22.06
CA GLU A 57 15.00 -32.40 22.23
C GLU A 57 15.61 -31.36 21.29
N ARG A 58 16.94 -31.36 21.14
CA ARG A 58 17.65 -30.51 20.19
C ARG A 58 17.20 -30.78 18.76
N GLU A 59 17.12 -32.03 18.35
CA GLU A 59 16.67 -32.41 17.01
C GLU A 59 15.23 -31.95 16.76
N ARG A 60 14.34 -32.16 17.75
CA ARG A 60 12.96 -31.67 17.69
C ARG A 60 12.90 -30.15 17.54
N LEU A 61 13.66 -29.41 18.34
CA LEU A 61 13.71 -27.94 18.27
C LEU A 61 14.22 -27.46 16.91
N MET A 62 15.24 -28.12 16.36
CA MET A 62 15.75 -27.80 15.02
C MET A 62 14.70 -28.01 13.94
N LEU A 63 13.96 -29.13 13.99
CA LEU A 63 12.87 -29.40 13.04
C LEU A 63 11.76 -28.35 13.16
N GLN A 64 11.35 -28.01 14.38
CA GLN A 64 10.35 -26.96 14.61
C GLN A 64 10.82 -25.60 14.10
N ALA A 65 12.06 -25.22 14.37
CA ALA A 65 12.63 -23.95 13.87
C ALA A 65 12.68 -23.93 12.33
N GLN A 66 13.00 -25.05 11.69
CA GLN A 66 13.01 -25.15 10.23
C GLN A 66 11.61 -25.05 9.64
N GLU A 67 10.61 -25.69 10.24
CA GLU A 67 9.20 -25.57 9.84
C GLU A 67 8.69 -24.14 10.00
N GLU A 68 8.98 -23.50 11.14
CA GLU A 68 8.60 -22.11 11.41
C GLU A 68 9.25 -21.14 10.41
N ALA A 69 10.55 -21.33 10.11
CA ALA A 69 11.27 -20.54 9.13
C ALA A 69 10.68 -20.69 7.73
N ASN A 70 10.35 -21.92 7.32
CA ASN A 70 9.70 -22.17 6.03
C ASN A 70 8.33 -21.48 5.95
N ARG A 71 7.50 -21.60 7.00
CA ARG A 71 6.21 -20.90 7.08
C ARG A 71 6.36 -19.39 6.97
N LEU A 72 7.36 -18.81 7.64
CA LEU A 72 7.61 -17.38 7.61
C LEU A 72 8.04 -16.90 6.21
N ILE A 73 8.87 -17.68 5.51
CA ILE A 73 9.26 -17.40 4.13
C ILE A 73 8.05 -17.43 3.21
N ASP A 74 7.16 -18.42 3.35
CA ASP A 74 5.98 -18.54 2.50
C ASP A 74 4.99 -17.38 2.74
N MET A 75 4.74 -17.01 4.01
CA MET A 75 3.93 -15.83 4.34
C MET A 75 4.54 -14.53 3.78
N ALA A 76 5.87 -14.38 3.85
CA ALA A 76 6.55 -13.21 3.31
C ALA A 76 6.42 -13.11 1.79
N ARG A 77 6.51 -14.25 1.08
CA ARG A 77 6.31 -14.33 -0.37
C ARG A 77 4.88 -13.99 -0.77
N GLU A 78 3.90 -14.53 -0.06
CA GLU A 78 2.48 -14.23 -0.30
C GLU A 78 2.17 -12.75 -0.10
N LYS A 79 2.68 -12.16 0.99
CA LYS A 79 2.53 -10.73 1.25
C LYS A 79 3.20 -9.87 0.18
N ALA A 80 4.43 -10.23 -0.23
CA ALA A 80 5.13 -9.51 -1.30
C ALA A 80 4.33 -9.54 -2.61
N LYS A 81 3.79 -10.71 -2.98
CA LYS A 81 2.92 -10.84 -4.16
C LYS A 81 1.69 -9.94 -4.06
N SER A 82 0.97 -9.99 -2.94
CA SER A 82 -0.22 -9.15 -2.73
C SER A 82 0.10 -7.66 -2.81
N MET A 83 1.26 -7.22 -2.31
CA MET A 83 1.68 -5.82 -2.39
C MET A 83 2.01 -5.40 -3.82
N THR A 84 2.63 -6.28 -4.62
CA THR A 84 2.88 -6.02 -6.04
C THR A 84 1.56 -5.90 -6.80
N ASP A 85 0.63 -6.85 -6.59
CA ASP A 85 -0.69 -6.84 -7.22
C ASP A 85 -1.47 -5.55 -6.87
N GLU A 86 -1.41 -5.10 -5.60
CA GLU A 86 -2.03 -3.85 -5.16
C GLU A 86 -1.38 -2.61 -5.81
N ASN A 87 -0.06 -2.60 -5.95
CA ASN A 87 0.65 -1.49 -6.57
C ASN A 87 0.35 -1.39 -8.07
N GLU A 88 0.28 -2.51 -8.78
CA GLU A 88 -0.14 -2.54 -10.19
C GLU A 88 -1.57 -2.00 -10.36
N LEU A 89 -2.48 -2.38 -9.45
CA LEU A 89 -3.84 -1.85 -9.44
C LEU A 89 -3.89 -0.34 -9.20
N ILE A 90 -3.06 0.19 -8.28
CA ILE A 90 -2.98 1.63 -8.00
C ILE A 90 -2.47 2.39 -9.23
N VAL A 91 -1.41 1.91 -9.87
CA VAL A 91 -0.86 2.54 -11.09
C VAL A 91 -1.91 2.55 -12.20
N PHE A 92 -2.58 1.43 -12.45
CA PHE A 92 -3.65 1.36 -13.43
C PHE A 92 -4.81 2.31 -13.11
N ALA A 93 -5.22 2.42 -11.83
CA ALA A 93 -6.26 3.34 -11.41
C ALA A 93 -5.87 4.81 -11.61
N GLN A 94 -4.59 5.16 -11.38
CA GLN A 94 -4.06 6.50 -11.62
C GLN A 94 -4.04 6.84 -13.11
N GLU A 95 -3.54 5.94 -13.96
CA GLU A 95 -3.57 6.10 -15.42
C GLU A 95 -5.00 6.30 -15.91
N ARG A 96 -5.94 5.47 -15.43
CA ARG A 96 -7.35 5.59 -15.82
C ARG A 96 -7.98 6.89 -15.35
N ALA A 97 -7.64 7.37 -14.15
CA ALA A 97 -8.12 8.65 -13.65
C ALA A 97 -7.60 9.81 -14.52
N GLN A 98 -6.32 9.79 -14.88
CA GLN A 98 -5.73 10.80 -15.76
C GLN A 98 -6.39 10.80 -17.14
N GLU A 99 -6.63 9.63 -17.74
CA GLU A 99 -7.37 9.53 -19.01
C GLU A 99 -8.77 10.17 -18.92
N ILE A 100 -9.48 9.93 -17.82
CA ILE A 100 -10.83 10.49 -17.60
C ILE A 100 -10.75 12.02 -17.45
N GLU A 101 -9.76 12.54 -16.73
CA GLU A 101 -9.56 13.98 -16.60
C GLU A 101 -9.23 14.64 -17.94
N GLU A 102 -8.31 14.05 -18.71
CA GLU A 102 -7.95 14.54 -20.05
C GLU A 102 -9.14 14.51 -21.02
N ASP A 103 -9.95 13.45 -20.97
CA ASP A 103 -11.16 13.34 -21.79
C ASP A 103 -12.23 14.36 -21.36
N ALA A 104 -12.45 14.54 -20.06
CA ALA A 104 -13.37 15.54 -19.53
C ALA A 104 -12.94 16.97 -19.91
N HIS A 105 -11.64 17.28 -19.85
CA HIS A 105 -11.11 18.57 -20.28
C HIS A 105 -11.33 18.81 -21.76
N ARG A 106 -11.05 17.81 -22.60
CA ARG A 106 -11.27 17.90 -24.05
C ARG A 106 -12.74 18.12 -24.40
N GLN A 107 -13.64 17.36 -23.77
CA GLN A 107 -15.08 17.53 -23.96
C GLN A 107 -15.55 18.91 -23.50
N ALA A 108 -15.02 19.44 -22.40
CA ALA A 108 -15.35 20.77 -21.94
C ALA A 108 -14.90 21.86 -22.93
N GLU A 109 -13.69 21.74 -23.50
CA GLU A 109 -13.20 22.65 -24.54
C GLU A 109 -14.05 22.58 -25.81
N GLU A 110 -14.45 21.38 -26.23
CA GLU A 110 -15.33 21.16 -27.39
C GLU A 110 -16.70 21.82 -27.17
N ILE A 111 -17.35 21.57 -26.03
CA ILE A 111 -18.64 22.18 -25.69
C ILE A 111 -18.55 23.71 -25.65
N LEU A 112 -17.47 24.27 -25.09
CA LEU A 112 -17.27 25.71 -25.06
C LEU A 112 -17.13 26.28 -26.47
N GLY A 113 -16.35 25.63 -27.33
CA GLY A 113 -16.22 26.01 -28.74
C GLY A 113 -17.55 25.99 -29.49
N GLU A 114 -18.30 24.89 -29.36
CA GLU A 114 -19.64 24.76 -29.97
C GLU A 114 -20.62 25.83 -29.44
N THR A 115 -20.54 26.15 -28.15
CA THR A 115 -21.39 27.16 -27.52
C THR A 115 -21.06 28.56 -28.02
N ASP A 116 -19.77 28.89 -28.15
CA ASP A 116 -19.32 30.18 -28.68
C ASP A 116 -19.77 30.37 -30.12
N GLU A 117 -19.64 29.35 -30.97
CA GLU A 117 -20.16 29.36 -32.35
C GLU A 117 -21.68 29.58 -32.37
N TYR A 118 -22.42 28.85 -31.54
CA TYR A 118 -23.86 29.02 -31.42
C TYR A 118 -24.27 30.44 -30.98
N ILE A 119 -23.57 31.02 -30.01
CA ILE A 119 -23.83 32.38 -29.53
C ILE A 119 -23.58 33.40 -30.65
N ILE A 120 -22.49 33.25 -31.41
CA ILE A 120 -22.17 34.13 -32.54
C ILE A 120 -23.28 34.09 -33.59
N ASP A 121 -23.76 32.90 -33.94
CA ASP A 121 -24.83 32.73 -34.92
C ASP A 121 -26.13 33.38 -34.45
N GLN A 122 -26.54 33.14 -33.20
CA GLN A 122 -27.75 33.71 -32.62
C GLN A 122 -27.69 35.25 -32.51
N LEU A 123 -26.54 35.80 -32.11
CA LEU A 123 -26.35 37.24 -32.03
C LEU A 123 -26.34 37.89 -33.41
N SER A 124 -25.75 37.22 -34.41
CA SER A 124 -25.73 37.68 -35.80
C SER A 124 -27.13 37.70 -36.41
N GLU A 125 -27.94 36.67 -36.16
CA GLU A 125 -29.34 36.63 -36.59
C GLU A 125 -30.15 37.76 -35.95
N LEU A 126 -29.97 37.98 -34.64
CA LEU A 126 -30.64 39.07 -33.92
C LEU A 126 -30.24 40.44 -34.48
N GLU A 127 -28.96 40.66 -34.78
CA GLU A 127 -28.47 41.89 -35.40
C GLU A 127 -29.18 42.16 -36.73
N GLU A 128 -29.29 41.15 -37.59
CA GLU A 128 -29.95 41.27 -38.89
C GLU A 128 -31.44 41.63 -38.72
N GLN A 129 -32.14 41.00 -37.78
CA GLN A 129 -33.54 41.30 -37.47
C GLN A 129 -33.72 42.73 -36.95
N LEU A 130 -32.82 43.20 -36.07
CA LEU A 130 -32.83 44.57 -35.56
C LEU A 130 -32.57 45.58 -36.68
N MET A 131 -31.64 45.30 -37.60
CA MET A 131 -31.38 46.15 -38.77
C MET A 131 -32.61 46.26 -39.70
N LYS A 132 -33.30 45.14 -39.97
CA LYS A 132 -34.55 45.12 -40.73
C LYS A 132 -35.63 45.97 -40.05
N THR A 133 -35.81 45.77 -38.75
CA THR A 133 -36.79 46.51 -37.94
C THR A 133 -36.49 48.01 -37.94
N LEU A 134 -35.22 48.39 -37.73
CA LEU A 134 -34.78 49.78 -37.76
C LEU A 134 -35.01 50.42 -39.13
N THR A 135 -34.77 49.68 -40.21
CA THR A 135 -35.04 50.13 -41.58
C THR A 135 -36.53 50.38 -41.80
N THR A 136 -37.39 49.49 -41.33
CA THR A 136 -38.86 49.66 -41.36
C THR A 136 -39.28 50.91 -40.58
N VAL A 137 -38.75 51.11 -39.37
CA VAL A 137 -39.02 52.32 -38.57
C VAL A 137 -38.58 53.59 -39.29
N ARG A 138 -37.36 53.60 -39.87
CA ARG A 138 -36.85 54.74 -40.65
C ARG A 138 -37.72 55.03 -41.88
N ASN A 139 -38.18 54.00 -42.58
CA ASN A 139 -39.07 54.15 -43.73
C ASN A 139 -40.44 54.70 -43.29
N GLY A 140 -41.00 54.22 -42.17
CA GLY A 140 -42.23 54.75 -41.58
C GLY A 140 -42.10 56.22 -41.17
N LEU A 141 -41.00 56.60 -40.49
CA LEU A 141 -40.70 57.99 -40.14
C LEU A 141 -40.57 58.89 -41.36
N ARG A 142 -39.91 58.41 -42.43
CA ARG A 142 -39.79 59.13 -43.70
C ARG A 142 -41.16 59.34 -44.34
N HIS A 143 -42.01 58.32 -44.35
CA HIS A 143 -43.38 58.41 -44.86
C HIS A 143 -44.23 59.44 -44.09
N VAL A 144 -44.17 59.43 -42.76
CA VAL A 144 -44.91 60.41 -41.94
C VAL A 144 -44.40 61.82 -42.19
N ARG A 145 -43.08 62.03 -42.28
CA ARG A 145 -42.48 63.34 -42.63
C ARG A 145 -42.85 63.82 -44.03
N SER A 146 -42.93 62.92 -45.02
CA SER A 146 -43.35 63.30 -46.38
C SER A 146 -44.84 63.63 -46.48
N THR A 147 -45.69 62.98 -45.67
CA THR A 147 -47.14 63.21 -45.65
C THR A 147 -47.54 64.41 -44.77
N ARG A 148 -46.68 64.85 -43.84
CA ARG A 148 -46.85 66.08 -43.04
C ARG A 148 -45.58 66.96 -43.10
N PRO A 149 -45.42 67.81 -44.15
CA PRO A 149 -44.28 68.72 -44.26
C PRO A 149 -44.24 69.76 -43.14
N ASP A 150 -45.41 70.15 -42.60
CA ASP A 150 -45.57 71.22 -41.61
C ASP A 150 -44.94 70.93 -40.23
N LEU A 151 -44.51 69.68 -39.97
CA LEU A 151 -43.84 69.27 -38.73
C LEU A 151 -42.31 69.19 -38.85
N ALA A 152 -41.73 69.44 -40.02
CA ALA A 152 -40.28 69.38 -40.23
C ALA A 152 -39.53 70.60 -39.68
N ASP A 153 -40.20 71.76 -39.57
CA ASP A 153 -39.64 73.04 -39.10
C ASP A 153 -40.09 73.45 -37.69
N ALA A 154 -40.87 72.63 -36.98
CA ALA A 154 -41.33 72.96 -35.63
C ALA A 154 -40.29 72.57 -34.56
N PRO A 155 -39.90 73.48 -33.64
CA PRO A 155 -38.96 73.18 -32.55
C PRO A 155 -39.45 72.03 -31.67
N LEU A 156 -38.51 71.28 -31.09
CA LEU A 156 -38.78 70.02 -30.35
C LEU A 156 -39.73 70.14 -29.16
N GLU A 157 -40.03 71.35 -28.70
CA GLU A 157 -40.82 71.60 -27.48
C GLU A 157 -42.34 71.36 -27.65
N ASP A 158 -42.91 71.53 -28.85
CA ASP A 158 -44.38 71.47 -29.04
C ASP A 158 -44.95 70.09 -29.39
N ARG A 159 -44.12 69.04 -29.41
CA ARG A 159 -44.54 67.71 -29.92
C ARG A 159 -45.27 66.83 -28.89
N VAL A 160 -45.39 67.27 -27.63
CA VAL A 160 -45.96 66.47 -26.54
C VAL A 160 -47.45 66.71 -26.33
N GLU A 161 -48.01 67.84 -26.77
CA GLU A 161 -49.41 68.17 -26.43
C GLU A 161 -50.48 67.55 -27.36
N VAL A 162 -50.11 67.10 -28.56
CA VAL A 162 -51.12 66.68 -29.55
C VAL A 162 -51.58 65.22 -29.37
N SER A 163 -50.94 64.41 -28.52
CA SER A 163 -51.30 62.99 -28.35
C SER A 163 -52.37 62.72 -27.27
N SER A 164 -52.85 63.75 -26.56
CA SER A 164 -53.76 63.56 -25.39
C SER A 164 -55.23 63.88 -25.67
N LYS A 165 -55.62 64.12 -26.92
CA LYS A 165 -57.04 64.27 -27.29
C LYS A 165 -57.31 63.64 -28.65
N GLU A 166 -57.67 62.36 -28.64
CA GLU A 166 -58.80 61.77 -29.40
C GLU A 166 -59.03 60.32 -28.98
#